data_AF-A0A619G1N3-F1
#
_entry.id   AF-A0A619G1N3-F1
#
_cell.length_a   1.000
_cell.length_b   1.000
_cell.length_c   1.000
_cell.angle_alpha   90.00
_cell.angle_beta   90.00
_cell.angle_gamma   90.00
#
_symmetry.space_group_name_H-M   'P 1'
#
loop_
_entity.id
_entity.type
_entity.pdbx_description
1 polymer ?
#
loop_
_entity_poly.entity_id
_entity_poly.type
_entity_poly.pdbx_seq_one_letter_code
_entity_poly.pdbx_strand_id
1 'polypeptide(L)'
;LRIHKLSKTLDSGALYSHINGGPGSGSAWTEITAISGSLPDAVSLKINRGDYRAMEIPVAVTVLPDAAVRDNGSISLYLEGDSLKALVKRADGSYTRLTLA
;
A
#
# COMPACT_ATOMS: atom_id res chain seq x y z
N LEU A 1 -3.55 -1.64 -15.22
CA LEU A 1 -4.19 -0.37 -15.65
C LEU A 1 -3.11 0.51 -16.28
N ARG A 2 -3.45 1.20 -17.37
CA ARG A 2 -2.53 2.14 -18.02
C ARG A 2 -3.22 3.46 -18.28
N ILE A 3 -2.61 4.54 -17.81
CA ILE A 3 -3.09 5.90 -18.04
C ILE A 3 -2.16 6.54 -19.07
N HIS A 4 -2.57 6.56 -20.35
CA HIS A 4 -1.73 7.04 -21.46
C HIS A 4 -1.25 8.49 -21.30
N LYS A 5 -2.01 9.33 -20.57
CA LYS A 5 -1.61 10.69 -20.22
C LYS A 5 -0.40 10.72 -19.28
N LEU A 6 -0.27 9.72 -18.39
CA LEU A 6 0.87 9.56 -17.49
C LEU A 6 2.05 8.89 -18.22
N SER A 7 1.81 7.71 -18.80
CA SER A 7 2.78 7.01 -19.63
C SER A 7 2.06 6.11 -20.62
N LYS A 8 2.56 6.09 -21.86
CA LYS A 8 2.04 5.18 -22.91
C LYS A 8 2.65 3.79 -22.83
N THR A 9 3.78 3.64 -22.14
CA THR A 9 4.60 2.42 -22.14
C THR A 9 4.62 1.70 -20.80
N LEU A 10 4.29 2.38 -19.71
CA LEU A 10 4.33 1.82 -18.36
C LEU A 10 2.93 1.73 -17.76
N ASP A 11 2.62 0.59 -17.16
CA ASP A 11 1.38 0.42 -16.40
C ASP A 11 1.44 1.22 -15.09
N SER A 12 0.33 1.88 -14.75
CA SER A 12 0.25 2.77 -13.59
C SER A 12 -0.12 2.06 -12.29
N GLY A 13 -0.59 0.82 -12.39
CA GLY A 13 -1.00 -0.04 -11.29
C GLY A 13 -1.72 -1.27 -11.82
N ALA A 14 -1.83 -2.30 -11.01
CA ALA A 14 -2.38 -3.60 -11.42
C ALA A 14 -3.09 -4.31 -10.27
N LEU A 15 -3.85 -5.34 -10.66
CA LEU A 15 -4.43 -6.33 -9.76
C LEU A 15 -3.92 -7.69 -10.24
N TYR A 16 -3.17 -8.39 -9.40
CA TYR A 16 -2.62 -9.70 -9.71
C TYR A 16 -3.14 -10.80 -8.79
N SER A 17 -3.07 -12.03 -9.28
CA SER A 17 -3.16 -13.24 -8.49
C SER A 17 -1.95 -14.12 -8.82
N HIS A 18 -1.24 -14.55 -7.79
CA HIS A 18 0.01 -15.31 -7.90
C HIS A 18 -0.13 -16.63 -7.13
N ILE A 19 0.41 -17.71 -7.69
CA ILE A 19 0.42 -19.00 -6.99
C ILE A 19 1.29 -18.90 -5.73
N ASN A 20 0.80 -19.43 -4.60
CA ASN A 20 1.64 -19.75 -3.45
C ASN A 20 2.24 -21.15 -3.64
N GLY A 21 3.56 -21.27 -3.62
CA GLY A 21 4.25 -22.54 -3.86
C GLY A 21 4.26 -22.93 -5.35
N GLY A 22 3.63 -24.06 -5.70
CA GLY A 22 3.59 -24.58 -7.07
C GLY A 22 2.21 -25.09 -7.47
N PRO A 23 2.07 -25.62 -8.70
CA PRO A 23 0.79 -26.17 -9.19
C PRO A 23 0.20 -27.20 -8.23
N GLY A 24 -1.10 -27.09 -7.95
CA GLY A 24 -1.81 -27.98 -7.02
C GLY A 24 -1.73 -27.58 -5.54
N SER A 25 -1.10 -26.46 -5.18
CA SER A 25 -1.02 -25.99 -3.79
C SER A 25 -2.36 -25.59 -3.18
N GLY A 26 -3.38 -25.31 -4.01
CA GLY A 26 -4.68 -24.83 -3.54
C GLY A 26 -4.63 -23.42 -2.92
N SER A 27 -3.53 -22.69 -3.09
CA SER A 27 -3.34 -21.36 -2.51
C SER A 27 -2.77 -20.37 -3.52
N ALA A 28 -3.24 -19.14 -3.42
CA ALA A 28 -2.76 -17.99 -4.17
C ALA A 28 -2.71 -16.75 -3.25
N TRP A 29 -2.00 -15.73 -3.70
CA TRP A 29 -1.98 -14.42 -3.08
C TRP A 29 -2.34 -13.33 -4.08
N THR A 30 -3.03 -12.31 -3.58
CA THR A 30 -3.52 -11.19 -4.39
C THR A 30 -2.67 -9.97 -4.12
N GLU A 31 -2.38 -9.19 -5.18
CA GLU A 31 -1.60 -7.98 -5.10
C GLU A 31 -2.33 -6.80 -5.76
N ILE A 32 -2.34 -5.65 -5.08
CA ILE A 32 -2.78 -4.37 -5.64
C ILE A 32 -1.57 -3.45 -5.70
N THR A 33 -1.22 -2.96 -6.89
CA THR A 33 0.02 -2.24 -7.12
C THR A 33 -0.20 -0.79 -7.61
N ALA A 34 0.83 0.04 -7.42
CA ALA A 34 0.94 1.38 -8.00
C ALA A 34 2.36 1.65 -8.50
N ILE A 35 2.47 2.40 -9.59
CA ILE A 35 3.75 2.88 -10.13
C ILE A 35 4.36 3.97 -9.22
N SER A 36 5.69 3.96 -9.05
CA SER A 36 6.42 5.07 -8.42
C SER A 36 7.80 5.20 -9.06
N GLY A 37 8.28 6.44 -9.28
CA GLY A 37 9.60 6.67 -9.88
C GLY A 37 9.80 6.03 -11.26
N SER A 38 8.73 5.88 -12.05
CA SER A 38 8.72 5.15 -13.33
C SER A 38 9.05 3.66 -13.24
N LEU A 39 8.94 3.07 -12.04
CA LEU A 39 9.02 1.63 -11.81
C LEU A 39 7.60 1.08 -11.59
N PRO A 40 7.06 0.29 -12.55
CA PRO A 40 5.79 -0.41 -12.35
C PRO A 40 5.84 -1.30 -11.11
N ASP A 41 4.70 -1.43 -10.45
CA ASP A 41 4.50 -2.28 -9.28
C ASP A 41 5.39 -1.96 -8.06
N ALA A 42 6.00 -0.77 -8.02
CA ALA A 42 6.94 -0.35 -6.97
C ALA A 42 6.34 -0.29 -5.55
N VAL A 43 5.04 0.00 -5.44
CA VAL A 43 4.32 0.01 -4.16
C VAL A 43 3.17 -0.98 -4.26
N SER A 44 3.06 -1.90 -3.30
CA SER A 44 2.00 -2.89 -3.34
C SER A 44 1.49 -3.37 -1.98
N LEU A 45 0.17 -3.50 -1.91
CA LEU A 45 -0.56 -4.19 -0.85
C LEU A 45 -0.77 -5.64 -1.26
N LYS A 46 -0.52 -6.58 -0.34
CA LYS A 46 -0.57 -8.01 -0.63
C LYS A 46 -1.49 -8.72 0.33
N ILE A 47 -2.22 -9.71 -0.15
CA ILE A 47 -3.18 -10.50 0.63
C ILE A 47 -2.82 -11.97 0.48
N ASN A 48 -2.60 -12.66 1.60
CA ASN A 48 -2.30 -14.09 1.68
C ASN A 48 -0.95 -14.53 1.06
N ARG A 49 0.03 -13.62 0.93
CA ARG A 49 1.37 -13.99 0.43
C ARG A 49 2.01 -15.03 1.34
N GLY A 50 2.43 -16.16 0.78
CA GLY A 50 2.99 -17.28 1.54
C GLY A 50 1.96 -18.13 2.30
N ASP A 51 0.66 -17.95 2.02
CA ASP A 51 -0.46 -18.62 2.70
C ASP A 51 -0.63 -18.27 4.20
N TYR A 52 -0.06 -17.15 4.64
CA TYR A 52 -0.14 -16.71 6.04
C TYR A 52 -1.49 -16.12 6.46
N ARG A 53 -2.47 -16.02 5.54
CA ARG A 53 -3.79 -15.40 5.79
C ARG A 53 -3.70 -13.96 6.32
N ALA A 54 -2.61 -13.27 6.00
CA ALA A 54 -2.31 -11.91 6.44
C ALA A 54 -2.37 -10.91 5.28
N MET A 55 -2.51 -9.63 5.63
CA MET A 55 -2.35 -8.51 4.71
C MET A 55 -0.99 -7.86 4.95
N GLU A 56 -0.19 -7.73 3.91
CA GLU A 56 1.04 -6.92 3.91
C GLU A 56 0.67 -5.50 3.47
N ILE A 57 0.80 -4.55 4.39
CA ILE A 57 0.43 -3.14 4.18
C ILE A 57 1.72 -2.33 3.96
N PRO A 58 1.88 -1.61 2.84
CA PRO A 58 3.04 -0.75 2.63
C PRO A 58 3.03 0.43 3.61
N VAL A 59 4.18 0.70 4.22
CA VAL A 59 4.38 1.77 5.22
C VAL A 59 5.37 2.78 4.64
N ALA A 60 5.09 4.08 4.81
CA ALA A 60 6.04 5.11 4.40
C ALA A 60 7.28 5.10 5.32
N VAL A 61 8.48 5.18 4.75
CA VAL A 61 9.75 5.18 5.51
C VAL A 61 10.17 6.57 6.00
N THR A 62 9.27 7.55 5.91
CA THR A 62 9.51 8.95 6.29
C THR A 62 8.28 9.51 6.98
N VAL A 63 8.47 10.53 7.84
CA VAL A 63 7.36 11.26 8.47
C VAL A 63 6.43 11.85 7.40
N LEU A 64 5.15 11.50 7.48
CA LEU A 64 4.16 11.94 6.49
C LEU A 64 3.66 13.37 6.78
N PRO A 65 3.57 14.25 5.75
CA PRO A 65 2.85 15.50 5.85
C PRO A 65 1.34 15.26 5.89
N ASP A 66 0.56 16.21 6.41
CA ASP A 66 -0.89 16.08 6.56
C ASP A 66 -1.62 15.75 5.23
N ALA A 67 -1.13 16.33 4.12
CA ALA A 67 -1.68 16.08 2.78
C ALA A 67 -1.58 14.62 2.30
N ALA A 68 -0.83 13.76 2.99
CA ALA A 68 -0.72 12.33 2.67
C ALA A 68 -1.99 11.53 3.02
N VAL A 69 -2.92 12.10 3.79
CA VAL A 69 -4.25 11.51 4.02
C VAL A 69 -5.29 12.39 3.35
N ARG A 70 -5.87 11.86 2.26
CA ARG A 70 -6.82 12.58 1.43
C ARG A 70 -8.19 12.76 2.11
N ASP A 71 -8.78 11.64 2.50
CA ASP A 71 -10.19 11.56 2.88
C ASP A 71 -10.37 11.59 4.41
N ASN A 72 -11.48 12.18 4.86
CA ASN A 72 -11.84 12.16 6.29
C ASN A 72 -12.14 10.72 6.73
N GLY A 73 -11.81 10.38 7.97
CA GLY A 73 -11.97 9.02 8.50
C GLY A 73 -10.96 8.01 7.96
N SER A 74 -9.83 8.47 7.41
CA SER A 74 -8.78 7.63 6.83
C SER A 74 -7.46 7.70 7.61
N ILE A 75 -6.62 6.69 7.39
CA ILE A 75 -5.33 6.49 8.06
C ILE A 75 -4.24 6.17 7.04
N SER A 76 -3.04 6.75 7.24
CA SER A 76 -1.81 6.38 6.54
C SER A 76 -0.73 6.03 7.56
N LEU A 77 0.00 4.93 7.31
CA LEU A 77 1.04 4.42 8.19
C LEU A 77 2.42 4.91 7.76
N TYR A 78 3.27 5.23 8.74
CA TYR A 78 4.64 5.67 8.49
C TYR A 78 5.59 5.32 9.63
N LEU A 79 6.89 5.31 9.34
CA LEU A 79 7.95 5.16 10.33
C LEU A 79 8.50 6.53 10.75
N GLU A 80 8.71 6.69 12.06
CA GLU A 80 9.47 7.79 12.64
C GLU A 80 10.52 7.20 13.58
N GLY A 81 11.76 7.10 13.10
CA GLY A 81 12.76 6.23 13.73
C GLY A 81 12.31 4.77 13.66
N ASP A 82 12.40 4.07 14.79
CA ASP A 82 11.98 2.67 14.92
C ASP A 82 10.50 2.50 15.31
N SER A 83 9.75 3.59 15.47
CA SER A 83 8.34 3.54 15.85
C SER A 83 7.42 3.54 14.63
N LEU A 84 6.43 2.64 14.65
CA LEU A 84 5.33 2.67 13.69
C LEU A 84 4.31 3.71 14.15
N LYS A 85 4.04 4.68 13.28
CA LYS A 85 3.09 5.75 13.52
C LYS A 85 1.96 5.75 12.50
N ALA A 86 0.87 6.40 12.88
CA ALA A 86 -0.29 6.61 12.03
C ALA A 86 -0.61 8.09 11.95
N LEU A 87 -0.72 8.60 10.72
CA LEU A 87 -1.37 9.87 10.44
C LEU A 87 -2.84 9.59 10.17
N VAL A 88 -3.72 10.18 10.96
CA VAL A 88 -5.17 9.99 10.85
C VAL A 88 -5.81 11.34 10.53
N LYS A 89 -6.63 11.39 9.48
CA LYS A 89 -7.56 12.49 9.25
C LYS A 89 -8.90 12.10 9.82
N ARG A 90 -9.31 12.76 10.91
CA ARG A 90 -10.54 12.45 11.62
C ARG A 90 -11.78 12.79 10.78
N ALA A 91 -12.95 12.35 11.24
CA ALA A 91 -14.22 12.61 10.57
C ALA A 91 -14.51 14.11 10.40
N ASP A 92 -14.09 14.92 11.37
CA ASP A 92 -14.20 16.39 11.36
C ASP A 92 -13.18 17.10 10.46
N GLY A 93 -12.27 16.35 9.82
CA GLY A 93 -11.22 16.87 8.94
C GLY A 93 -9.93 17.28 9.65
N SER A 94 -9.87 17.23 10.99
CA SER A 94 -8.66 17.49 11.74
C SER A 94 -7.64 16.36 11.61
N TYR A 95 -6.35 16.68 11.72
CA TYR A 95 -5.27 15.69 11.69
C TYR A 95 -4.79 15.34 13.08
N THR A 96 -4.46 14.07 13.29
CA THR A 96 -3.81 13.58 14.50
C THR A 96 -2.75 12.53 14.16
N ARG A 97 -1.73 12.41 15.00
CA ARG A 97 -0.65 11.42 14.85
C ARG A 97 -0.65 10.50 16.06
N LEU A 98 -0.67 9.20 15.82
CA LEU A 98 -0.72 8.17 16.84
C LEU A 98 0.54 7.30 16.75
N THR A 99 1.05 6.84 17.89
CA THR A 99 2.06 5.77 17.95
C THR A 99 1.33 4.44 18.06
N LEU A 100 1.69 3.47 17.21
CA LEU A 100 1.04 2.15 17.16
C LEU A 100 1.93 1.03 17.71
N ALA A 101 3.24 1.10 17.46
CA ALA A 101 4.24 0.15 17.94
C ALA A 101 5.60 0.84 18.12
#